data_AF-A0ABC8URH5-F1
#
_entry.id   AF-A0ABC8URH5-F1
#
_cell.length_a   1.000
_cell.length_b   1.000
_cell.length_c   1.000
_cell.angle_alpha   90.00
_cell.angle_beta   90.00
_cell.angle_gamma   90.00
#
_symmetry.space_group_name_H-M   'P 1'
#
loop_
_entity.id
_entity.type
_entity.pdbx_description
1 polymer ?
#
loop_
_entity_poly.entity_id
_entity_poly.type
_entity_poly.pdbx_seq_one_letter_code
_entity_poly.pdbx_strand_id
1 'polypeptide(L)'
;LPHTTVSSNVWLLSSENMYSKMKITNIPLTILTFSFLLSSTLSSQSEPTPPTVCIIGSGIGGSSVAHFLRTYSNPSHLHQIRIFERHGVVGGRMATVSISGETFEAGASILHPKNYHALNYTKLLNLKVNEPSSSSFSLGIWDGHKFLFKTLYSNSKLPFIQQIVSAANSILMFVRYGFSLFKMNNFVEGTVDSFLKYYESFESRPVFESVEEMLKWAGLFNLTTRTLQEELVDAGLSYVLIQELVT
;
A
#
# COMPACT_ATOMS: atom_id res chain seq x y z
N LEU A 1 34.47 -6.78 9.79
CA LEU A 1 35.58 -7.76 9.80
C LEU A 1 35.06 -9.06 10.41
N PRO A 2 35.30 -10.24 9.82
CA PRO A 2 36.58 -10.61 9.22
C PRO A 2 36.58 -10.62 7.69
N HIS A 3 37.77 -10.35 7.18
CA HIS A 3 38.16 -10.42 5.78
C HIS A 3 38.53 -11.85 5.43
N THR A 4 38.17 -12.28 4.24
CA THR A 4 38.84 -13.37 3.53
C THR A 4 39.30 -12.86 2.18
N THR A 5 40.62 -12.71 2.09
CA THR A 5 41.38 -12.34 0.90
C THR A 5 41.56 -13.60 0.04
N VAL A 6 41.25 -13.53 -1.25
CA VAL A 6 41.73 -14.53 -2.21
C VAL A 6 42.51 -13.82 -3.30
N SER A 7 43.76 -14.25 -3.39
CA SER A 7 44.82 -13.89 -4.32
C SER A 7 44.66 -14.67 -5.64
N SER A 8 45.12 -14.07 -6.74
CA SER A 8 46.15 -14.62 -7.65
C SER A 8 45.86 -14.56 -9.16
N ASN A 9 46.96 -14.34 -9.90
CA ASN A 9 47.22 -14.60 -11.33
C ASN A 9 46.86 -13.45 -12.27
N VAL A 10 47.76 -12.51 -12.60
CA VAL A 10 49.07 -12.64 -13.28
C VAL A 10 49.04 -13.66 -14.43
N TRP A 11 48.82 -13.14 -15.64
CA TRP A 11 49.26 -13.77 -16.88
C TRP A 11 50.27 -12.82 -17.55
N LEU A 12 51.55 -13.19 -17.44
CA LEU A 12 52.62 -12.72 -18.30
C LEU A 12 52.51 -13.48 -19.62
N LEU A 13 52.34 -12.76 -20.72
CA LEU A 13 52.68 -13.25 -22.05
C LEU A 13 53.77 -12.36 -22.63
N SER A 14 54.92 -13.00 -22.79
CA SER A 14 56.08 -12.62 -23.55
C SER A 14 55.72 -12.38 -25.02
N SER A 15 56.23 -11.29 -25.59
CA SER A 15 56.71 -11.30 -26.97
C SER A 15 57.82 -10.28 -27.16
N GLU A 16 58.94 -10.78 -27.61
CA GLU A 16 60.22 -10.13 -27.83
C GLU A 16 60.20 -9.06 -28.96
N ASN A 17 61.15 -8.13 -28.83
CA ASN A 17 61.92 -7.47 -29.89
C ASN A 17 61.18 -6.69 -31.01
N MET A 18 61.18 -5.35 -30.87
CA MET A 18 61.66 -4.50 -31.97
C MET A 18 62.18 -3.15 -31.45
N TYR A 19 63.47 -3.09 -31.08
CA TYR A 19 64.17 -1.84 -30.79
C TYR A 19 64.45 -1.09 -32.11
N SER A 20 63.59 -0.12 -32.44
CA SER A 20 63.96 0.96 -33.36
C SER A 20 64.53 2.13 -32.55
N LYS A 21 65.77 2.51 -32.85
CA LYS A 21 66.48 3.65 -32.26
C LYS A 21 65.72 4.95 -32.56
N MET A 22 64.86 5.39 -31.66
CA MET A 22 64.32 6.75 -31.69
C MET A 22 65.26 7.65 -30.89
N LYS A 23 65.91 8.60 -31.60
CA LYS A 23 66.74 9.63 -31.00
C LYS A 23 65.90 10.42 -30.01
N ILE A 24 66.31 10.41 -28.73
CA ILE A 24 65.76 11.30 -27.70
C ILE A 24 66.30 12.69 -28.01
N THR A 25 65.52 13.47 -28.75
CA THR A 25 65.65 14.92 -28.82
C THR A 25 65.15 15.50 -27.50
N ASN A 26 65.94 16.37 -26.90
CA ASN A 26 65.61 17.10 -25.67
C ASN A 26 64.26 17.82 -25.80
N ILE A 27 63.20 17.22 -25.25
CA ILE A 27 61.93 17.90 -25.03
C ILE A 27 62.15 18.82 -23.82
N PRO A 28 61.88 20.13 -23.91
CA PRO A 28 62.09 21.02 -22.78
C PRO A 28 61.21 20.59 -21.60
N LEU A 29 61.83 20.48 -20.42
CA LEU A 29 61.25 20.06 -19.14
C LEU A 29 60.00 20.88 -18.74
N THR A 30 59.72 21.98 -19.43
CA THR A 30 58.53 22.83 -19.27
C THR A 30 57.25 22.24 -19.87
N ILE A 31 57.31 21.26 -20.77
CA ILE A 31 56.10 20.64 -21.34
C ILE A 31 55.56 19.52 -20.44
N LEU A 32 56.44 18.82 -19.72
CA LEU A 32 56.03 17.73 -18.82
C LEU A 32 55.35 18.24 -17.54
N THR A 33 55.72 19.43 -17.07
CA THR A 33 55.04 20.09 -15.93
C THR A 33 53.68 20.64 -16.33
N PHE A 34 53.47 21.04 -17.58
CA PHE A 34 52.18 21.50 -18.08
C PHE A 34 51.17 20.35 -18.22
N SER A 35 51.61 19.15 -18.63
CA SER A 35 50.74 17.95 -18.66
C SER A 35 50.35 17.44 -17.27
N PHE A 36 51.19 17.69 -16.25
CA PHE A 36 50.89 17.32 -14.87
C PHE A 36 49.98 18.35 -14.17
N LEU A 37 50.08 19.63 -14.55
CA LEU A 37 49.18 20.71 -14.10
C LEU A 37 47.81 20.70 -14.81
N LEU A 38 47.68 20.06 -15.97
CA LEU A 38 46.40 19.91 -16.67
C LEU A 38 45.63 18.65 -16.23
N SER A 39 46.27 17.72 -15.51
CA SER A 39 45.62 16.52 -14.97
C SER A 39 44.97 16.75 -13.59
N SER A 40 45.14 17.92 -12.99
CA SER A 40 44.53 18.29 -11.70
C SER A 40 43.22 19.05 -11.82
N THR A 41 42.64 19.20 -13.03
CA THR A 41 41.20 19.40 -13.15
C THR A 41 40.51 18.07 -12.88
N LEU A 42 40.66 17.57 -11.65
CA LEU A 42 39.70 16.65 -11.07
C LEU A 42 38.38 17.41 -11.15
N SER A 43 37.55 17.05 -12.12
CA SER A 43 36.17 17.50 -12.18
C SER A 43 35.62 17.30 -10.77
N SER A 44 35.40 18.40 -10.04
CA SER A 44 34.57 18.36 -8.87
C SER A 44 33.20 18.01 -9.42
N GLN A 45 32.93 16.70 -9.55
CA GLN A 45 31.57 16.23 -9.55
C GLN A 45 31.03 16.72 -8.22
N SER A 46 30.31 17.83 -8.24
CA SER A 46 29.46 18.20 -7.13
C SER A 46 28.57 16.98 -6.93
N GLU A 47 28.81 16.24 -5.85
CA GLU A 47 27.90 15.17 -5.43
C GLU A 47 26.48 15.74 -5.53
N PRO A 48 25.60 15.17 -6.36
CA PRO A 48 24.32 15.77 -6.64
C PRO A 48 23.61 15.98 -5.30
N THR A 49 23.23 17.24 -5.02
CA THR A 49 22.55 17.55 -3.77
C THR A 49 21.34 16.65 -3.63
N PRO A 50 21.14 16.00 -2.48
CA PRO A 50 20.07 15.01 -2.37
C PRO A 50 18.72 15.67 -2.70
N PRO A 51 17.83 14.98 -3.42
CA PRO A 51 16.60 15.56 -3.93
C PRO A 51 15.70 16.08 -2.79
N THR A 52 14.90 17.10 -3.13
CA THR A 52 13.75 17.53 -2.32
C THR A 52 12.48 16.97 -2.93
N VAL A 53 11.66 16.32 -2.12
CA VAL A 53 10.36 15.78 -2.55
C VAL A 53 9.25 16.71 -2.10
N CYS A 54 8.40 17.13 -3.05
CA CYS A 54 7.22 17.93 -2.81
C CYS A 54 5.97 17.06 -2.95
N ILE A 55 5.16 16.98 -1.89
CA ILE A 55 3.92 16.21 -1.83
C ILE A 55 2.75 17.19 -1.79
N ILE A 56 1.76 17.00 -2.66
CA ILE A 56 0.54 17.81 -2.69
C ILE A 56 -0.57 17.02 -2.01
N GLY A 57 -1.11 17.57 -0.92
CA GLY A 57 -2.14 16.98 -0.08
C GLY A 57 -1.57 16.31 1.18
N SER A 58 -2.15 16.65 2.32
CA SER A 58 -1.78 16.11 3.65
C SER A 58 -2.76 15.05 4.18
N GLY A 59 -3.62 14.51 3.30
CA GLY A 59 -4.45 13.36 3.62
C GLY A 59 -3.64 12.08 3.84
N ILE A 60 -4.31 10.95 4.10
CA ILE A 60 -3.64 9.68 4.41
C ILE A 60 -2.61 9.28 3.35
N GLY A 61 -2.90 9.45 2.06
CA GLY A 61 -1.95 9.12 0.98
C GLY A 61 -0.66 9.94 1.03
N GLY A 62 -0.77 11.28 1.14
CA GLY A 62 0.41 12.15 1.18
C GLY A 62 1.23 11.97 2.46
N SER A 63 0.56 11.81 3.61
CA SER A 63 1.21 11.53 4.88
C SER A 63 1.90 10.16 4.89
N SER A 64 1.28 9.14 4.29
CA SER A 64 1.89 7.80 4.10
C SER A 64 3.13 7.85 3.22
N VAL A 65 3.08 8.55 2.08
CA VAL A 65 4.25 8.72 1.20
C VAL A 65 5.39 9.42 1.94
N ALA A 66 5.10 10.51 2.66
CA ALA A 66 6.10 11.21 3.45
C ALA A 66 6.73 10.31 4.52
N HIS A 67 5.91 9.53 5.22
CA HIS A 67 6.36 8.56 6.22
C HIS A 67 7.28 7.51 5.60
N PHE A 68 6.87 6.85 4.50
CA PHE A 68 7.68 5.80 3.87
C PHE A 68 8.96 6.33 3.24
N LEU A 69 8.92 7.50 2.60
CA LEU A 69 10.14 8.15 2.11
C LEU A 69 11.13 8.41 3.24
N ARG A 70 10.65 8.92 4.38
CA ARG A 70 11.51 9.14 5.56
C ARG A 70 12.05 7.84 6.14
N THR A 71 11.24 6.77 6.17
CA THR A 71 11.58 5.50 6.78
C THR A 71 12.57 4.68 5.93
N TYR A 72 12.39 4.66 4.61
CA TYR A 72 13.14 3.76 3.72
C TYR A 72 14.25 4.44 2.91
N SER A 73 14.28 5.77 2.85
CA SER A 73 15.38 6.47 2.16
C SER A 73 16.60 6.61 3.06
N ASN A 74 17.80 6.46 2.48
CA ASN A 74 19.02 6.86 3.16
C ASN A 74 19.01 8.39 3.38
N PRO A 75 19.31 8.90 4.59
CA PRO A 75 19.39 10.35 4.85
C PRO A 75 20.32 11.10 3.91
N SER A 76 21.37 10.45 3.40
CA SER A 76 22.29 11.03 2.42
C SER A 76 21.69 11.15 1.02
N HIS A 77 20.57 10.49 0.73
CA HIS A 77 19.92 10.43 -0.59
C HIS A 77 18.59 11.18 -0.63
N LEU A 78 18.15 11.79 0.48
CA LEU A 78 16.92 12.57 0.55
C LEU A 78 17.13 13.77 1.47
N HIS A 79 17.13 14.97 0.89
CA HIS A 79 17.42 16.18 1.65
C HIS A 79 16.21 16.64 2.46
N GLN A 80 15.07 16.83 1.78
CA GLN A 80 13.88 17.40 2.41
C GLN A 80 12.60 16.81 1.81
N ILE A 81 11.58 16.65 2.66
CA ILE A 81 10.20 16.37 2.24
C ILE A 81 9.37 17.60 2.61
N ARG A 82 8.65 18.17 1.63
CA ARG A 82 7.71 19.28 1.83
C ARG A 82 6.31 18.82 1.46
N ILE A 83 5.35 19.05 2.35
CA ILE A 83 3.94 18.71 2.12
C ILE A 83 3.15 20.02 2.00
N PHE A 84 2.39 20.15 0.93
CA PHE A 84 1.53 21.32 0.67
C PHE A 84 0.07 20.91 0.85
N GLU A 85 -0.64 21.55 1.75
CA GLU A 85 -2.07 21.36 1.96
C GLU A 85 -2.82 22.65 1.63
N ARG A 86 -3.94 22.52 0.92
CA ARG A 86 -4.78 23.67 0.56
C ARG A 86 -5.56 24.19 1.78
N HIS A 87 -5.98 23.30 2.66
CA HIS A 87 -6.77 23.62 3.84
C HIS A 87 -5.90 23.97 5.05
N GLY A 88 -6.46 24.69 6.02
CA GLY A 88 -5.79 24.96 7.30
C GLY A 88 -5.73 23.74 8.24
N VAL A 89 -6.26 22.60 7.81
CA VAL A 89 -6.34 21.35 8.56
C VAL A 89 -5.84 20.19 7.70
N VAL A 90 -5.12 19.27 8.34
CA VAL A 90 -4.61 18.04 7.69
C VAL A 90 -5.64 16.91 7.76
N GLY A 91 -5.41 15.82 7.03
CA GLY A 91 -6.24 14.59 7.11
C GLY A 91 -7.15 14.35 5.89
N GLY A 92 -7.47 15.39 5.11
CA GLY A 92 -8.23 15.27 3.87
C GLY A 92 -9.62 14.68 4.10
N ARG A 93 -9.90 13.48 3.56
CA ARG A 93 -11.19 12.78 3.74
C ARG A 93 -11.41 12.18 5.13
N MET A 94 -10.41 12.24 6.02
CA MET A 94 -10.54 11.87 7.42
C MET A 94 -10.91 13.12 8.22
N ALA A 95 -12.15 13.58 8.08
CA ALA A 95 -12.62 14.83 8.65
C ALA A 95 -13.67 14.56 9.72
N THR A 96 -13.64 15.38 10.77
CA THR A 96 -14.68 15.41 11.80
C THR A 96 -15.50 16.69 11.69
N VAL A 97 -16.76 16.62 12.10
CA VAL A 97 -17.68 17.75 12.16
C VAL A 97 -18.27 17.85 13.55
N SER A 98 -18.37 19.05 14.09
CA SER A 98 -19.00 19.28 15.39
C SER A 98 -20.42 19.79 15.20
N ILE A 99 -21.40 19.05 15.71
CA ILE A 99 -22.83 19.39 15.66
C ILE A 99 -23.36 19.34 17.09
N SER A 100 -23.94 20.46 17.56
CA SER A 100 -24.54 20.56 18.89
C SER A 100 -23.60 20.19 20.06
N GLY A 101 -22.30 20.49 19.91
CA GLY A 101 -21.28 20.19 20.93
C GLY A 101 -20.69 18.78 20.86
N GLU A 102 -21.24 17.91 20.02
CA GLU A 102 -20.74 16.55 19.78
C GLU A 102 -19.92 16.52 18.48
N THR A 103 -18.85 15.72 18.46
CA THR A 103 -17.97 15.56 17.29
C THR A 103 -18.24 14.24 16.61
N PHE A 104 -18.48 14.29 15.30
CA PHE A 104 -18.82 13.14 14.47
C PHE A 104 -17.79 12.97 13.34
N GLU A 105 -17.52 11.73 12.98
CA GLU A 105 -16.75 11.41 11.78
C GLU A 105 -17.61 11.71 10.54
N ALA A 106 -17.12 12.61 9.68
CA ALA A 106 -17.77 12.96 8.40
C ALA A 106 -17.17 12.20 7.20
N GLY A 107 -16.17 11.36 7.45
CA GLY A 107 -15.48 10.59 6.41
C GLY A 107 -15.08 9.20 6.89
N ALA A 108 -13.78 8.92 6.95
CA ALA A 108 -13.28 7.59 7.28
C ALA A 108 -13.53 7.22 8.76
N SER A 109 -14.57 6.42 9.02
CA SER A 109 -14.96 5.98 10.37
C SER A 109 -14.76 4.48 10.62
N ILE A 110 -14.46 3.69 9.58
CA ILE A 110 -14.31 2.23 9.66
C ILE A 110 -12.89 1.83 9.30
N LEU A 111 -12.27 1.05 10.17
CA LEU A 111 -10.94 0.48 9.98
C LEU A 111 -11.02 -1.04 9.81
N HIS A 112 -10.69 -1.53 8.62
CA HIS A 112 -10.69 -2.97 8.35
C HIS A 112 -9.40 -3.64 8.88
N PRO A 113 -9.46 -4.78 9.59
CA PRO A 113 -8.29 -5.41 10.19
C PRO A 113 -7.27 -5.95 9.17
N LYS A 114 -7.67 -6.17 7.92
CA LYS A 114 -6.77 -6.54 6.82
C LYS A 114 -6.07 -5.34 6.14
N ASN A 115 -6.35 -4.11 6.59
CA ASN A 115 -5.56 -2.95 6.20
C ASN A 115 -4.37 -2.78 7.17
N TYR A 116 -3.29 -3.49 6.89
CA TYR A 116 -2.15 -3.56 7.81
C TYR A 116 -1.43 -2.21 7.96
N HIS A 117 -1.40 -1.36 6.93
CA HIS A 117 -0.83 -0.02 7.05
C HIS A 117 -1.63 0.86 8.00
N ALA A 118 -2.95 0.95 7.81
CA ALA A 118 -3.79 1.77 8.66
C ALA A 118 -3.78 1.28 10.12
N LEU A 119 -3.83 -0.03 10.36
CA LEU A 119 -3.64 -0.60 11.70
C LEU A 119 -2.28 -0.25 12.29
N ASN A 120 -1.20 -0.34 11.53
CA ASN A 120 0.13 0.00 12.04
C ASN A 120 0.25 1.49 12.38
N TYR A 121 -0.43 2.38 11.64
CA TYR A 121 -0.50 3.79 12.00
C TYR A 121 -1.21 4.03 13.33
N THR A 122 -2.28 3.28 13.63
CA THR A 122 -2.92 3.40 14.96
C THR A 122 -1.94 3.06 16.08
N LYS A 123 -1.11 2.03 15.92
CA LYS A 123 -0.08 1.65 16.90
C LYS A 123 1.04 2.70 16.98
N LEU A 124 1.56 3.13 15.84
CA LEU A 124 2.62 4.13 15.74
C LEU A 124 2.24 5.45 16.42
N LEU A 125 0.99 5.86 16.25
CA LEU A 125 0.45 7.11 16.78
C LEU A 125 -0.21 6.95 18.17
N ASN A 126 -0.14 5.74 18.74
CA ASN A 126 -0.76 5.39 20.02
C ASN A 126 -2.26 5.76 20.10
N LEU A 127 -3.00 5.47 19.02
CA LEU A 127 -4.43 5.71 18.92
C LEU A 127 -5.22 4.53 19.51
N LYS A 128 -6.31 4.85 20.21
CA LYS A 128 -7.26 3.85 20.69
C LYS A 128 -8.25 3.50 19.58
N VAL A 129 -8.31 2.22 19.22
CA VAL A 129 -9.37 1.70 18.36
C VAL A 129 -10.60 1.44 19.23
N ASN A 130 -11.72 2.04 18.86
CA ASN A 130 -13.01 1.75 19.50
C ASN A 130 -13.64 0.57 18.77
N GLU A 131 -13.94 -0.49 19.50
CA GLU A 131 -14.68 -1.62 18.96
C GLU A 131 -16.15 -1.21 18.73
N PRO A 132 -16.81 -1.75 17.69
CA PRO A 132 -18.25 -1.59 17.52
C PRO A 132 -18.96 -2.02 18.80
N SER A 133 -20.00 -1.28 19.21
CA SER A 133 -20.81 -1.68 20.37
C SER A 133 -21.38 -3.08 20.16
N SER A 134 -21.25 -3.96 21.16
CA SER A 134 -21.76 -5.34 21.16
C SER A 134 -23.29 -5.46 21.15
N SER A 135 -24.01 -4.39 20.81
CA SER A 135 -25.45 -4.40 20.61
C SER A 135 -25.83 -5.45 19.57
N SER A 136 -26.86 -6.23 19.87
CA SER A 136 -27.41 -7.25 18.97
C SER A 136 -27.57 -6.68 17.55
N PHE A 137 -26.87 -7.27 16.58
CA PHE A 137 -26.93 -6.87 15.18
C PHE A 137 -28.39 -6.83 14.72
N SER A 138 -28.85 -5.63 14.36
CA SER A 138 -30.19 -5.38 13.84
C SER A 138 -30.04 -4.89 12.40
N LEU A 139 -30.46 -5.71 11.45
CA LEU A 139 -30.41 -5.41 10.02
C LEU A 139 -31.84 -5.27 9.49
N GLY A 140 -32.05 -4.22 8.70
CA GLY A 140 -33.28 -4.01 7.94
C GLY A 140 -32.94 -3.53 6.54
N ILE A 141 -33.57 -4.13 5.53
CA ILE A 141 -33.42 -3.74 4.12
C ILE A 141 -34.73 -3.12 3.68
N TRP A 142 -34.65 -1.86 3.24
CA TRP A 142 -35.79 -1.04 2.83
C TRP A 142 -35.65 -0.68 1.35
N ASP A 143 -36.68 -0.93 0.55
CA ASP A 143 -36.67 -0.68 -0.90
C ASP A 143 -37.17 0.71 -1.30
N GLY A 144 -37.45 1.59 -0.32
CA GLY A 144 -38.12 2.87 -0.54
C GLY A 144 -39.61 2.85 -0.14
N HIS A 145 -40.25 1.67 -0.10
CA HIS A 145 -41.69 1.51 0.13
C HIS A 145 -42.05 0.50 1.23
N LYS A 146 -41.28 -0.59 1.38
CA LYS A 146 -41.49 -1.63 2.39
C LYS A 146 -40.16 -2.26 2.84
N PHE A 147 -40.17 -2.89 4.01
CA PHE A 147 -39.04 -3.69 4.46
C PHE A 147 -39.05 -5.03 3.69
N LEU A 148 -38.00 -5.28 2.91
CA LEU A 148 -37.78 -6.55 2.22
C LEU A 148 -37.26 -7.63 3.17
N PHE A 149 -36.47 -7.20 4.15
CA PHE A 149 -35.88 -8.07 5.15
C PHE A 149 -35.71 -7.32 6.47
N LYS A 150 -35.89 -8.02 7.59
CA LYS A 150 -35.61 -7.50 8.93
C LYS A 150 -35.20 -8.64 9.87
N THR A 151 -34.13 -8.44 10.63
CA THR A 151 -33.77 -9.35 11.71
C THR A 151 -34.73 -9.22 12.89
N LEU A 152 -34.99 -10.33 13.56
CA LEU A 152 -35.64 -10.37 14.86
C LEU A 152 -34.76 -9.67 15.90
N TYR A 153 -35.41 -8.89 16.75
CA TYR A 153 -34.79 -8.16 17.84
C TYR A 153 -35.45 -8.56 19.17
N SER A 154 -34.64 -8.67 20.22
CA SER A 154 -35.12 -8.96 21.56
C SER A 154 -34.40 -8.08 22.58
N ASN A 155 -35.19 -7.44 23.43
CA ASN A 155 -34.70 -6.66 24.58
C ASN A 155 -34.22 -7.54 25.74
N SER A 156 -34.34 -8.86 25.64
CA SER A 156 -33.96 -9.77 26.71
C SER A 156 -32.44 -9.86 26.85
N LYS A 157 -31.95 -9.73 28.09
CA LYS A 157 -30.54 -9.91 28.44
C LYS A 157 -30.17 -11.37 28.74
N LEU A 158 -31.14 -12.29 28.63
CA LEU A 158 -30.90 -13.71 28.88
C LEU A 158 -30.10 -14.33 27.72
N PRO A 159 -28.90 -14.92 27.97
CA PRO A 159 -28.04 -15.44 26.90
C PRO A 159 -28.72 -16.47 26.01
N PHE A 160 -29.54 -17.35 26.59
CA PHE A 160 -30.29 -18.36 25.85
C PHE A 160 -31.28 -17.76 24.84
N ILE A 161 -32.00 -16.69 25.23
CA ILE A 161 -32.93 -16.00 24.33
C ILE A 161 -32.15 -15.32 23.19
N GLN A 162 -31.01 -14.71 23.49
CA GLN A 162 -30.16 -14.10 22.47
C GLN A 162 -29.61 -15.14 21.49
N GLN A 163 -29.21 -16.32 21.96
CA GLN A 163 -28.79 -17.42 21.10
C GLN A 163 -29.91 -17.91 20.18
N ILE A 164 -31.14 -18.07 20.71
CA ILE A 164 -32.30 -18.44 19.89
C ILE A 164 -32.59 -17.38 18.83
N VAL A 165 -32.59 -16.10 19.20
CA VAL A 165 -32.84 -15.00 18.25
C VAL A 165 -31.75 -14.95 17.19
N SER A 166 -30.48 -15.13 17.57
CA SER A 166 -29.36 -15.21 16.63
C SER A 166 -29.51 -16.40 15.66
N ALA A 167 -29.84 -17.59 16.18
CA ALA A 167 -30.09 -18.76 15.35
C ALA A 167 -31.28 -18.57 14.39
N ALA A 168 -32.37 -17.99 14.88
CA ALA A 168 -33.53 -17.65 14.06
C ALA A 168 -33.17 -16.65 12.95
N ASN A 169 -32.39 -15.62 13.26
CA ASN A 169 -31.89 -14.65 12.28
C ASN A 169 -30.99 -15.31 11.22
N SER A 170 -30.10 -16.22 11.62
CA SER A 170 -29.27 -16.99 10.68
C SER A 170 -30.13 -17.86 9.76
N ILE A 171 -31.18 -18.51 10.28
CA ILE A 171 -32.12 -19.29 9.46
C ILE A 171 -32.88 -18.37 8.50
N LEU A 172 -33.38 -17.21 8.95
CA LEU A 172 -34.08 -16.24 8.10
C LEU A 172 -33.18 -15.73 6.96
N MET A 173 -31.92 -15.40 7.26
CA MET A 173 -30.91 -15.03 6.27
C MET A 173 -30.67 -16.16 5.27
N PHE A 174 -30.51 -17.39 5.76
CA PHE A 174 -30.29 -18.55 4.90
C PHE A 174 -31.50 -18.89 4.04
N VAL A 175 -32.72 -18.78 4.54
CA VAL A 175 -33.93 -19.00 3.75
C VAL A 175 -34.05 -17.97 2.63
N ARG A 176 -33.68 -16.71 2.89
CA ARG A 176 -33.77 -15.65 1.88
C ARG A 176 -32.68 -15.72 0.82
N TYR A 177 -31.43 -15.92 1.24
CA TYR A 177 -30.27 -15.80 0.35
C TYR A 177 -29.59 -17.12 0.01
N GLY A 178 -29.91 -18.18 0.75
CA GLY A 178 -29.35 -19.52 0.58
C GLY A 178 -27.82 -19.53 0.62
N PHE A 179 -27.25 -20.39 -0.23
CA PHE A 179 -25.80 -20.49 -0.37
C PHE A 179 -25.14 -19.27 -1.01
N SER A 180 -25.90 -18.28 -1.49
CA SER A 180 -25.33 -17.07 -2.08
C SER A 180 -24.54 -16.25 -1.05
N LEU A 181 -24.88 -16.33 0.24
CA LEU A 181 -24.11 -15.68 1.31
C LEU A 181 -22.70 -16.29 1.43
N PHE A 182 -22.60 -17.63 1.37
CA PHE A 182 -21.30 -18.31 1.41
C PHE A 182 -20.48 -18.02 0.16
N LYS A 183 -21.12 -17.98 -1.02
CA LYS A 183 -20.44 -17.58 -2.26
C LYS A 183 -19.91 -16.15 -2.19
N MET A 184 -20.70 -15.21 -1.64
CA MET A 184 -20.27 -13.84 -1.42
C MET A 184 -19.06 -13.78 -0.48
N ASN A 185 -19.11 -14.50 0.64
CA ASN A 185 -17.99 -14.54 1.58
C ASN A 185 -16.72 -15.06 0.90
N ASN A 186 -16.80 -16.18 0.17
CA ASN A 186 -15.66 -16.74 -0.55
C ASN A 186 -15.12 -15.79 -1.63
N PHE A 187 -16.01 -15.08 -2.34
CA PHE A 187 -15.63 -14.09 -3.34
C PHE A 187 -14.85 -12.92 -2.71
N VAL A 188 -15.37 -12.38 -1.60
CA VAL A 188 -14.73 -11.28 -0.86
C VAL A 188 -13.40 -11.75 -0.26
N GLU A 189 -13.36 -12.91 0.40
CA GLU A 189 -12.14 -13.48 0.97
C GLU A 189 -11.07 -13.70 -0.10
N GLY A 190 -11.40 -14.33 -1.23
CA GLY A 190 -10.44 -14.54 -2.33
C GLY A 190 -9.92 -13.23 -2.92
N THR A 191 -10.77 -12.20 -3.00
CA THR A 191 -10.37 -10.86 -3.45
C THR A 191 -9.45 -10.18 -2.43
N VAL A 192 -9.79 -10.26 -1.14
CA VAL A 192 -8.97 -9.71 -0.06
C VAL A 192 -7.62 -10.43 0.03
N ASP A 193 -7.59 -11.76 -0.10
CA ASP A 193 -6.36 -12.54 -0.10
C ASP A 193 -5.47 -12.17 -1.29
N SER A 194 -6.06 -11.96 -2.46
CA SER A 194 -5.35 -11.44 -3.65
C SER A 194 -4.77 -10.04 -3.40
N PHE A 195 -5.53 -9.15 -2.74
CA PHE A 195 -5.03 -7.83 -2.33
C PHE A 195 -3.93 -7.91 -1.27
N LEU A 196 -4.00 -8.87 -0.35
CA LEU A 196 -3.02 -9.04 0.71
C LEU A 196 -1.63 -9.41 0.21
N LYS A 197 -1.51 -9.95 -1.01
CA LYS A 197 -0.22 -10.17 -1.68
C LYS A 197 0.64 -8.89 -1.77
N TYR A 198 0.03 -7.70 -1.79
CA TYR A 198 0.78 -6.44 -1.80
C TYR A 198 1.53 -6.15 -0.49
N TYR A 199 1.18 -6.82 0.60
CA TYR A 199 1.89 -6.73 1.88
C TYR A 199 3.02 -7.74 2.02
N GLU A 200 3.21 -8.63 1.04
CA GLU A 200 4.34 -9.55 1.05
C GLU A 200 5.68 -8.80 1.02
N SER A 201 6.72 -9.46 1.52
CA SER A 201 8.05 -8.86 1.62
C SER A 201 8.62 -8.54 0.25
N PHE A 202 9.57 -7.61 0.20
CA PHE A 202 10.26 -7.23 -1.05
C PHE A 202 11.00 -8.39 -1.72
N GLU A 203 11.33 -9.45 -0.97
CA GLU A 203 11.99 -10.64 -1.50
C GLU A 203 11.05 -11.52 -2.33
N SER A 204 9.75 -11.56 -1.99
CA SER A 204 8.76 -12.37 -2.72
C SER A 204 7.90 -11.56 -3.69
N ARG A 205 7.74 -10.26 -3.44
CA ARG A 205 6.96 -9.36 -4.28
C ARG A 205 7.86 -8.66 -5.32
N PRO A 206 7.62 -8.85 -6.63
CA PRO A 206 8.42 -8.20 -7.66
C PRO A 206 8.17 -6.68 -7.71
N VAL A 207 9.10 -5.96 -8.34
CA VAL A 207 8.90 -4.57 -8.74
C VAL A 207 8.19 -4.58 -10.09
N PHE A 208 7.16 -3.76 -10.22
CA PHE A 208 6.31 -3.71 -11.41
C PHE A 208 6.62 -2.46 -12.23
N GLU A 209 6.70 -2.62 -13.54
CA GLU A 209 6.87 -1.50 -14.47
C GLU A 209 5.54 -0.81 -14.80
N SER A 210 4.42 -1.48 -14.54
CA SER A 210 3.08 -0.94 -14.79
C SER A 210 2.04 -1.38 -13.75
N VAL A 211 0.97 -0.59 -13.64
CA VAL A 211 -0.19 -0.92 -12.78
C VAL A 211 -0.88 -2.20 -13.27
N GLU A 212 -0.93 -2.42 -14.58
CA GLU A 212 -1.50 -3.63 -15.16
C GLU A 212 -0.74 -4.89 -14.73
N GLU A 213 0.59 -4.87 -14.79
CA GLU A 213 1.44 -5.98 -14.33
C GLU A 213 1.21 -6.27 -12.84
N MET A 214 1.20 -5.21 -12.01
CA MET A 214 0.92 -5.29 -10.57
C MET A 214 -0.45 -5.91 -10.26
N LEU A 215 -1.49 -5.53 -11.01
CA LEU A 215 -2.84 -6.05 -10.84
C LEU A 215 -2.94 -7.50 -11.33
N LYS A 216 -2.28 -7.86 -12.43
CA LYS A 216 -2.25 -9.23 -12.96
C LYS A 216 -1.55 -10.17 -11.99
N TRP A 217 -0.40 -9.77 -11.44
CA TRP A 217 0.33 -10.56 -10.45
C TRP A 217 -0.49 -10.82 -9.18
N ALA A 218 -1.20 -9.80 -8.69
CA ALA A 218 -2.08 -9.97 -7.53
C ALA A 218 -3.29 -10.87 -7.84
N GLY A 219 -3.71 -10.98 -9.11
CA GLY A 219 -4.93 -11.66 -9.52
C GLY A 219 -6.17 -10.76 -9.48
N LEU A 220 -5.97 -9.43 -9.49
CA LEU A 220 -7.03 -8.43 -9.35
C LEU A 220 -7.38 -7.75 -10.68
N PHE A 221 -6.58 -7.94 -11.74
CA PHE A 221 -6.75 -7.20 -12.99
C PHE A 221 -8.17 -7.32 -13.58
N ASN A 222 -8.70 -8.53 -13.69
CA ASN A 222 -10.02 -8.75 -14.29
C ASN A 222 -11.13 -8.01 -13.52
N LEU A 223 -11.07 -7.98 -12.18
CA LEU A 223 -12.02 -7.26 -11.32
C LEU A 223 -12.03 -5.75 -11.59
N THR A 224 -10.96 -5.19 -12.15
CA THR A 224 -10.89 -3.76 -12.52
C THR A 224 -11.42 -3.45 -13.92
N THR A 225 -11.68 -4.48 -14.72
CA THR A 225 -12.08 -4.33 -16.14
C THR A 225 -13.59 -4.47 -16.36
N ARG A 226 -14.33 -4.91 -15.35
CA ARG A 226 -15.76 -5.23 -15.42
C ARG A 226 -16.49 -4.60 -14.25
N THR A 227 -17.81 -4.52 -14.37
CA THR A 227 -18.64 -4.04 -13.26
C THR A 227 -18.72 -5.10 -12.15
N LEU A 228 -18.85 -4.65 -10.90
CA LEU A 228 -19.01 -5.57 -9.77
C LEU A 228 -20.22 -6.51 -9.95
N GLN A 229 -21.31 -6.00 -10.53
CA GLN A 229 -22.50 -6.80 -10.78
C GLN A 229 -22.22 -7.99 -11.71
N GLU A 230 -21.47 -7.78 -12.79
CA GLU A 230 -21.11 -8.85 -13.73
C GLU A 230 -20.24 -9.93 -13.06
N GLU A 231 -19.23 -9.51 -12.28
CA GLU A 231 -18.36 -10.44 -11.54
C GLU A 231 -19.13 -11.27 -10.51
N LEU A 232 -20.09 -10.67 -9.81
CA LEU A 232 -20.91 -11.39 -8.83
C LEU A 232 -21.91 -12.35 -9.48
N VAL A 233 -22.47 -11.99 -10.64
CA VAL A 233 -23.34 -12.91 -11.41
C VAL A 233 -22.52 -14.11 -11.90
N ASP A 234 -21.33 -13.90 -12.43
CA ASP A 234 -20.44 -14.97 -12.91
C ASP A 234 -19.95 -15.86 -11.75
N ALA A 235 -19.72 -15.30 -10.56
CA ALA A 235 -19.45 -16.04 -9.34
C ALA A 235 -20.68 -16.84 -8.82
N GLY A 236 -21.83 -16.74 -9.51
CA GLY A 236 -23.03 -17.53 -9.25
C GLY A 236 -23.82 -17.06 -8.04
N LEU A 237 -23.71 -15.77 -7.68
CA LEU A 237 -24.54 -15.17 -6.65
C LEU A 237 -25.96 -14.92 -7.16
N SER A 238 -26.94 -14.98 -6.25
CA SER A 238 -28.33 -14.75 -6.61
C SER A 238 -28.57 -13.26 -6.87
N TYR A 239 -29.41 -12.96 -7.86
CA TYR A 239 -29.80 -11.59 -8.18
C TYR A 239 -30.42 -10.87 -6.97
N VAL A 240 -31.21 -11.60 -6.16
CA VAL A 240 -31.81 -11.07 -4.91
C VAL A 240 -30.74 -10.58 -3.95
N LEU A 241 -29.67 -11.37 -3.71
CA LEU A 241 -28.59 -10.94 -2.83
C LEU A 241 -27.86 -9.72 -3.40
N ILE A 242 -27.56 -9.73 -4.70
CA ILE A 242 -26.82 -8.63 -5.34
C ILE A 242 -27.60 -7.31 -5.21
N GLN A 243 -28.90 -7.31 -5.54
CA GLN A 243 -29.73 -6.10 -5.48
C GLN A 243 -29.96 -5.60 -4.05
N GLU A 244 -30.06 -6.49 -3.07
CA GLU A 244 -30.44 -6.12 -1.71
C GLU A 244 -29.26 -5.78 -0.79
N LEU A 245 -28.07 -6.33 -1.05
CA LEU A 245 -26.92 -6.19 -0.15
C LEU A 245 -25.70 -5.48 -0.74
N VAL A 246 -25.57 -5.40 -2.07
CA VAL A 246 -24.34 -4.86 -2.70
C VAL A 246 -24.48 -3.40 -3.07
N THR A 247 -25.67 -2.98 -3.53
CA THR A 247 -26.04 -1.60 -3.95
C THR A 247 -25.03 -0.86 -4.81
#